data_AF-A0A7S7UBR6-F1
#
_entry.id   AF-A0A7S7UBR6-F1
#
_cell.length_a   1.000
_cell.length_b   1.000
_cell.length_c   1.000
_cell.angle_alpha   90.00
_cell.angle_beta   90.00
_cell.angle_gamma   90.00
#
_symmetry.space_group_name_H-M   'P 1'
#
loop_
_entity.id
_entity.type
_entity.pdbx_description
1 polymer ?
#
loop_
_entity_poly.entity_id
_entity_poly.type
_entity_poly.pdbx_seq_one_letter_code
_entity_poly.pdbx_strand_id
1 'polypeptide(L)'
;MNRRCKLMCSIVLLCSATIVQAQEAEHGAAHRQHPPQDQALHEKFYSTWHMPDNPSLSCCNSADCYPTEIKYVDGHIYARRREDGRYILIPPQKVERNRDNPDGRNHLCAPPPALSPLDSVYCFALGGAT
;
A
#
# COMPACT_ATOMS: atom_id res chain seq x y z
N MET A 1 -53.41 -12.75 -45.24
CA MET A 1 -52.02 -13.02 -44.82
C MET A 1 -51.43 -11.70 -44.33
N ASN A 2 -51.19 -11.61 -43.02
CA ASN A 2 -51.01 -10.38 -42.24
C ASN A 2 -49.61 -9.75 -42.41
N ARG A 3 -49.49 -8.43 -42.19
CA ARG A 3 -48.35 -7.63 -41.65
C ARG A 3 -48.51 -6.16 -42.15
N ARG A 4 -48.31 -5.06 -41.42
CA ARG A 4 -47.74 -4.79 -40.09
C ARG A 4 -48.07 -3.34 -39.66
N CYS A 5 -48.32 -3.22 -38.35
CA CYS A 5 -47.80 -2.22 -37.42
C CYS A 5 -47.95 -0.72 -37.72
N LYS A 6 -48.96 -0.11 -37.08
CA LYS A 6 -48.93 1.27 -36.58
C LYS A 6 -47.84 1.39 -35.52
N LEU A 7 -46.91 2.34 -35.67
CA LEU A 7 -45.98 2.72 -34.60
C LEU A 7 -46.35 4.13 -34.14
N MET A 8 -46.75 4.23 -32.88
CA MET A 8 -47.22 5.45 -32.23
C MET A 8 -46.02 6.30 -31.79
N CYS A 9 -46.05 7.59 -32.10
CA CYS A 9 -45.17 8.60 -31.49
C CYS A 9 -45.55 8.78 -30.01
N SER A 10 -44.58 8.64 -29.11
CA SER A 10 -44.55 9.33 -27.82
C SER A 10 -43.16 9.15 -27.20
N ILE A 11 -42.33 10.18 -27.27
CA ILE A 11 -41.11 10.29 -26.48
C ILE A 11 -41.38 11.32 -25.40
N VAL A 12 -41.54 10.83 -24.17
CA VAL A 12 -41.73 11.63 -22.96
C VAL A 12 -40.38 12.20 -22.55
N LEU A 13 -40.26 13.53 -22.51
CA LEU A 13 -39.13 14.23 -21.89
C LEU A 13 -39.24 14.10 -20.35
N LEU A 14 -38.23 13.50 -19.72
CA LEU A 14 -38.04 13.50 -18.27
C LEU A 14 -36.74 14.22 -17.94
N CYS A 15 -36.85 15.46 -17.44
CA CYS A 15 -35.76 16.21 -16.82
C CYS A 15 -35.48 15.62 -15.44
N SER A 16 -34.34 14.93 -15.27
CA SER A 16 -33.86 14.49 -13.95
C SER A 16 -32.77 15.44 -13.48
N ALA A 17 -33.08 16.28 -12.49
CA ALA A 17 -32.10 17.08 -11.76
C ALA A 17 -31.26 16.16 -10.87
N THR A 18 -29.98 15.98 -11.19
CA THR A 18 -29.05 15.22 -10.36
C THR A 18 -28.55 16.09 -9.21
N ILE A 19 -28.92 15.74 -7.98
CA ILE A 19 -28.34 16.30 -6.76
C ILE A 19 -26.91 15.77 -6.66
N VAL A 20 -25.91 16.66 -6.71
CA VAL A 20 -24.50 16.34 -6.44
C VAL A 20 -24.36 16.13 -4.94
N GLN A 21 -24.21 14.88 -4.51
CA GLN A 21 -23.80 14.54 -3.15
C GLN A 21 -22.27 14.61 -3.08
N ALA A 22 -21.75 15.65 -2.44
CA ALA A 22 -20.36 15.69 -2.01
C ALA A 22 -20.17 14.66 -0.89
N GLN A 23 -19.47 13.55 -1.17
CA GLN A 23 -19.02 12.64 -0.14
C GLN A 23 -17.77 13.24 0.52
N GLU A 24 -17.92 13.67 1.76
CA GLU A 24 -16.80 13.97 2.64
C GLU A 24 -15.99 12.69 2.85
N ALA A 25 -14.74 12.69 2.39
CA ALA A 25 -13.81 11.59 2.63
C ALA A 25 -13.35 11.63 4.08
N GLU A 26 -14.08 10.92 4.95
CA GLU A 26 -13.66 10.67 6.33
C GLU A 26 -12.30 9.94 6.34
N HIS A 27 -11.31 10.64 6.89
CA HIS A 27 -9.98 10.15 7.19
C HIS A 27 -10.05 9.14 8.35
N GLY A 28 -10.48 7.92 8.06
CA GLY A 28 -10.30 6.77 8.94
C GLY A 28 -9.05 6.00 8.53
N ALA A 29 -8.11 5.80 9.45
CA ALA A 29 -7.01 4.87 9.30
C ALA A 29 -7.56 3.45 9.13
N ALA A 30 -7.99 3.12 7.91
CA ALA A 30 -8.33 1.77 7.53
C ALA A 30 -7.07 0.95 7.75
N HIS A 31 -7.12 0.03 8.72
CA HIS A 31 -6.16 -1.05 8.85
C HIS A 31 -5.98 -1.62 7.44
N ARG A 32 -4.82 -1.36 6.83
CA ARG A 32 -4.60 -1.69 5.43
C ARG A 32 -4.62 -3.21 5.34
N GLN A 33 -5.73 -3.76 4.85
CA GLN A 33 -5.90 -5.20 4.86
C GLN A 33 -4.93 -5.83 3.89
N HIS A 34 -4.12 -6.75 4.41
CA HIS A 34 -3.24 -7.56 3.60
C HIS A 34 -4.07 -8.57 2.79
N PRO A 35 -3.61 -8.95 1.58
CA PRO A 35 -4.17 -10.11 0.89
C PRO A 35 -4.20 -11.32 1.85
N PRO A 36 -5.26 -12.16 1.85
CA PRO A 36 -5.40 -13.24 2.82
C PRO A 36 -4.19 -14.19 2.89
N GLN A 37 -3.49 -14.38 1.77
CA GLN A 37 -2.28 -15.20 1.72
C GLN A 37 -1.11 -14.66 2.56
N ASP A 38 -1.07 -13.35 2.81
CA ASP A 38 0.02 -12.69 3.53
C ASP A 38 -0.28 -12.56 5.03
N GLN A 39 -1.51 -12.84 5.47
CA GLN A 39 -1.97 -12.65 6.85
C GLN A 39 -1.18 -13.47 7.88
N ALA A 40 -0.96 -14.77 7.61
CA ALA A 40 -0.26 -15.66 8.54
C ALA A 40 1.24 -15.33 8.65
N LEU A 41 1.84 -14.85 7.56
CA LEU A 41 3.24 -14.39 7.55
C LEU A 41 3.35 -13.05 8.27
N HIS A 42 2.38 -12.17 8.06
CA HIS A 42 2.26 -10.89 8.74
C HIS A 42 2.19 -11.03 10.26
N GLU A 43 1.32 -11.91 10.76
CA GLU A 43 1.15 -12.13 12.20
C GLU A 43 2.39 -12.70 12.90
N LYS A 44 3.29 -13.37 12.18
CA LYS A 44 4.50 -13.97 12.77
C LYS A 44 5.72 -13.08 12.64
N PHE A 45 5.96 -12.54 11.44
CA PHE A 45 7.18 -11.80 11.14
C PHE A 45 6.99 -10.29 11.33
N TYR A 46 6.03 -9.69 10.63
CA TYR A 46 5.88 -8.23 10.54
C TYR A 46 5.34 -7.62 11.84
N SER A 47 4.44 -8.31 12.54
CA SER A 47 3.89 -7.87 13.83
C SER A 47 4.92 -7.81 14.97
N THR A 48 5.95 -8.67 14.93
CA THR A 48 6.99 -8.79 15.96
C THR A 48 8.30 -8.11 15.58
N TRP A 49 8.34 -7.50 14.40
CA TRP A 49 9.54 -6.85 13.90
C TRP A 49 9.73 -5.47 14.51
N HIS A 50 10.93 -5.23 15.03
CA HIS A 50 11.33 -3.98 15.68
C HIS A 50 12.45 -3.30 14.89
N MET A 51 12.56 -1.97 15.03
CA MET A 51 13.53 -1.18 14.27
C MET A 51 14.96 -1.66 14.55
N PRO A 52 15.77 -1.98 13.52
CA PRO A 52 17.13 -2.51 13.74
C PRO A 52 18.06 -1.55 14.49
N ASP A 53 17.84 -0.25 14.36
CA ASP A 53 18.59 0.82 15.05
C ASP A 53 17.96 1.26 16.37
N ASN A 54 16.71 0.90 16.65
CA ASN A 54 16.06 1.12 17.93
C ASN A 54 15.03 0.00 18.25
N PRO A 55 15.49 -1.14 18.79
CA PRO A 55 14.65 -2.32 19.00
C PRO A 55 13.48 -2.13 19.98
N SER A 56 13.42 -1.02 20.71
CA SER A 56 12.27 -0.69 21.57
C SER A 56 11.04 -0.24 20.79
N LEU A 57 11.19 0.07 19.49
CA LEU A 57 10.12 0.55 18.63
C LEU A 57 9.73 -0.50 17.60
N SER A 58 8.43 -0.74 17.42
CA SER A 58 7.92 -1.59 16.35
C SER A 58 8.19 -0.98 14.99
N CYS A 59 8.45 -1.83 13.99
CA CYS A 59 8.58 -1.42 12.59
C CYS A 59 7.27 -0.91 11.98
N CYS A 60 6.12 -1.43 12.42
CA CYS A 60 4.88 -1.23 11.67
C CYS A 60 3.59 -1.21 12.47
N ASN A 61 3.60 -1.71 13.71
CA ASN A 61 2.37 -1.98 14.47
C ASN A 61 1.24 -2.56 13.59
N SER A 62 1.60 -3.49 12.69
CA SER A 62 0.73 -4.17 11.72
C SER A 62 0.10 -3.32 10.60
N ALA A 63 0.49 -2.05 10.40
CA ALA A 63 -0.24 -1.15 9.47
C ALA A 63 0.56 -0.63 8.26
N ASP A 64 1.89 -0.58 8.34
CA ASP A 64 2.72 0.20 7.41
C ASP A 64 3.73 -0.60 6.57
N CYS A 65 3.84 -1.93 6.74
CA CYS A 65 4.73 -2.75 5.90
C CYS A 65 4.02 -3.24 4.63
N TYR A 66 4.69 -3.14 3.49
CA TYR A 66 4.16 -3.67 2.21
C TYR A 66 5.29 -4.15 1.28
N PRO A 67 4.99 -5.13 0.39
CA PRO A 67 5.92 -5.52 -0.66
C PRO A 67 6.27 -4.35 -1.59
N THR A 68 7.53 -4.26 -2.01
CA THR A 68 8.02 -3.14 -2.83
C THR A 68 9.06 -3.55 -3.88
N GLU A 69 9.16 -2.74 -4.93
CA GLU A 69 10.24 -2.79 -5.91
C GLU A 69 11.47 -2.04 -5.39
N ILE A 70 12.67 -2.47 -5.79
CA ILE A 70 13.92 -1.82 -5.38
C ILE A 70 14.81 -1.49 -6.57
N LYS A 71 15.69 -0.52 -6.37
CA LYS A 71 16.81 -0.20 -7.26
C LYS A 71 18.09 -0.07 -6.45
N TYR A 72 19.18 -0.49 -7.05
CA TYR A 72 20.53 -0.21 -6.56
C TYR A 72 21.09 0.96 -7.36
N VAL A 73 21.50 2.03 -6.67
CA VAL A 73 22.14 3.21 -7.27
C VAL A 73 23.35 3.55 -6.41
N ASP A 74 24.53 3.52 -7.00
CA ASP A 74 25.80 3.84 -6.32
C ASP A 74 26.00 3.09 -4.99
N GLY A 75 25.65 1.79 -4.96
CA GLY A 75 25.76 0.95 -3.76
C GLY A 75 24.67 1.17 -2.71
N HIS A 76 23.72 2.07 -2.95
CA HIS A 76 22.60 2.35 -2.06
C HIS A 76 21.32 1.67 -2.57
N ILE A 77 20.46 1.28 -1.63
CA ILE A 77 19.16 0.68 -1.92
C ILE A 77 18.12 1.80 -1.93
N TYR A 78 17.30 1.82 -2.96
CA TYR A 78 16.11 2.66 -3.04
C TYR A 78 14.89 1.76 -3.17
N ALA A 79 13.85 2.02 -2.37
CA ALA A 79 12.60 1.28 -2.46
C ALA A 79 11.47 2.18 -2.98
N ARG A 80 10.55 1.59 -3.74
CA ARG A 80 9.40 2.30 -4.29
C ARG A 80 8.31 2.44 -3.24
N ARG A 81 8.02 3.67 -2.84
CA ARG A 81 6.89 3.96 -1.95
C ARG A 81 5.57 3.74 -2.69
N ARG A 82 4.63 3.06 -2.03
CA ARG A 82 3.33 2.69 -2.59
C ARG A 82 2.45 3.91 -2.89
N GLU A 83 2.48 4.91 -2.01
CA GLU A 83 1.55 6.03 -2.00
C GLU A 83 1.74 6.98 -3.20
N ASP A 84 2.97 7.23 -3.60
CA ASP A 84 3.32 8.20 -4.65
C ASP A 84 4.24 7.63 -5.74
N GLY A 85 4.62 6.35 -5.63
CA GLY A 85 5.50 5.67 -6.59
C GLY A 85 6.94 6.18 -6.59
N ARG A 86 7.33 7.06 -5.66
CA ARG A 86 8.68 7.61 -5.58
C ARG A 86 9.65 6.58 -5.02
N TYR A 87 10.88 6.59 -5.53
CA TYR A 87 11.98 5.81 -4.97
C TYR A 87 12.63 6.59 -3.84
N ILE A 88 12.55 6.07 -2.62
CA ILE A 88 13.14 6.69 -1.42
C ILE A 88 14.39 5.91 -1.01
N LEU A 89 15.41 6.63 -0.51
CA LEU A 89 16.64 6.02 -0.04
C LEU A 89 16.35 5.18 1.20
N ILE A 90 16.86 3.95 1.21
CA ILE A 90 16.82 3.09 2.40
C ILE A 90 18.12 3.30 3.19
N PRO A 91 18.04 3.87 4.41
CA PRO A 91 19.22 4.01 5.24
C PRO A 91 19.79 2.63 5.61
N PRO A 92 21.11 2.40 5.51
CA PRO A 92 21.70 1.09 5.77
C PRO A 92 21.37 0.51 7.14
N GLN A 93 21.20 1.36 8.16
CA GLN A 93 20.84 0.98 9.53
C GLN A 93 19.39 0.52 9.69
N LYS A 94 18.53 0.75 8.69
CA LYS A 94 17.12 0.33 8.69
C LYS A 94 16.91 -1.03 8.03
N VAL A 95 17.95 -1.60 7.42
CA VAL A 95 17.91 -2.90 6.75
C VAL A 95 18.00 -4.03 7.78
N GLU A 96 17.03 -4.96 7.76
CA GLU A 96 17.07 -6.20 8.54
C GLU A 96 18.21 -7.10 8.07
N ARG A 97 18.96 -7.63 9.04
CA ARG A 97 20.14 -8.49 8.83
C ARG A 97 20.15 -9.73 9.72
N ASN A 98 19.29 -9.78 10.73
CA ASN A 98 19.27 -10.76 11.79
C ASN A 98 18.16 -11.81 11.61
N ARG A 99 17.20 -11.57 10.69
CA ARG A 99 16.07 -12.47 10.45
C ARG A 99 15.93 -12.76 8.96
N ASP A 100 15.56 -13.99 8.64
CA ASP A 100 15.21 -14.36 7.28
C ASP A 100 13.84 -13.81 6.90
N ASN A 101 13.76 -13.23 5.71
CA ASN A 101 12.51 -12.72 5.16
C ASN A 101 11.64 -13.89 4.65
N PRO A 102 10.48 -14.17 5.28
CA PRO A 102 9.79 -15.43 5.10
C PRO A 102 9.06 -15.58 3.75
N ASP A 103 8.85 -14.49 3.01
CA ASP A 103 8.17 -14.53 1.71
C ASP A 103 9.07 -14.23 0.51
N GLY A 104 10.35 -13.97 0.74
CA GLY A 104 11.34 -13.71 -0.30
C GLY A 104 11.14 -12.40 -1.08
N ARG A 105 10.19 -11.53 -0.71
CA ARG A 105 9.93 -10.25 -1.39
C ARG A 105 10.46 -9.08 -0.58
N ASN A 106 10.95 -8.03 -1.23
CA ASN A 106 11.36 -6.83 -0.50
C ASN A 106 10.17 -6.19 0.21
N HIS A 107 10.34 -5.76 1.45
CA HIS A 107 9.31 -5.07 2.23
C HIS A 107 9.81 -3.74 2.75
N LEU A 108 9.00 -2.70 2.56
CA LEU A 108 9.22 -1.37 3.11
C LEU A 108 8.17 -1.09 4.19
N CYS A 109 8.64 -0.65 5.36
CA CYS A 109 7.80 -0.10 6.42
C CYS A 109 8.15 1.38 6.59
N ALA A 110 7.22 2.25 6.22
CA ALA A 110 7.40 3.70 6.22
C ALA A 110 6.06 4.40 6.48
N PRO A 111 6.07 5.56 7.15
CA PRO A 111 4.87 6.36 7.30
C PRO A 111 4.38 6.87 5.93
N PRO A 112 3.08 7.18 5.81
CA PRO A 112 2.54 7.92 4.67
C PRO A 112 3.32 9.22 4.43
N PRO A 113 3.43 9.68 3.17
CA PRO A 113 4.11 10.94 2.84
C PRO A 113 3.58 12.15 3.65
N ALA A 114 2.27 12.17 3.91
CA ALA A 114 1.63 13.23 4.69
C ALA A 114 2.09 13.30 6.16
N LEU A 115 2.59 12.19 6.71
CA LEU A 115 3.06 12.09 8.10
C LEU A 115 4.59 12.15 8.22
N SER A 116 5.32 11.97 7.11
CA SER A 116 6.77 12.19 7.07
C SER A 116 7.19 12.85 5.76
N PRO A 117 7.38 14.19 5.76
CA PRO A 117 7.88 14.89 4.59
C PRO A 117 9.35 14.58 4.29
N LEU A 118 10.07 13.90 5.20
CA LEU A 118 11.49 13.56 5.08
C LEU A 118 11.74 12.14 4.55
N ASP A 119 10.71 11.48 4.00
CA ASP A 119 10.81 10.13 3.44
C ASP A 119 11.38 9.11 4.46
N SER A 120 10.92 9.18 5.72
CA SER A 120 11.39 8.30 6.78
C SER A 120 11.18 6.82 6.46
N VAL A 121 12.12 5.99 6.90
CA VAL A 121 12.03 4.53 6.84
C VAL A 121 12.10 4.00 8.27
N TYR A 122 11.13 3.17 8.66
CA TYR A 122 11.15 2.48 9.94
C TYR A 122 11.98 1.21 9.85
N CYS A 123 11.71 0.39 8.83
CA CYS A 123 12.38 -0.88 8.61
C CYS A 123 12.34 -1.26 7.13
N PHE A 124 13.31 -2.05 6.69
CA PHE A 124 13.38 -2.58 5.34
C PHE A 124 13.92 -4.01 5.34
N ALA A 125 13.22 -4.94 4.70
CA ALA A 125 13.62 -6.34 4.57
C ALA A 125 13.90 -6.64 3.11
N LEU A 126 15.09 -7.17 2.82
CA LEU A 126 15.44 -7.62 1.49
C LEU A 126 14.75 -8.95 1.19
N GLY A 127 14.25 -9.08 -0.02
CA GLY A 127 13.85 -10.35 -0.58
C GLY A 127 15.09 -11.13 -1.02
N GLY A 128 15.25 -12.35 -0.53
CA GLY A 128 16.25 -13.28 -1.03
C GLY A 128 15.79 -13.83 -2.38
N ALA A 129 16.23 -13.23 -3.48
CA ALA A 129 16.29 -13.94 -4.75
C ALA A 129 17.46 -14.93 -4.65
N THR A 130 17.18 -16.16 -4.23
CA THR A 130 18.07 -17.30 -4.48
C THR A 130 17.88 -17.80 -5.90
#